data_AF-X7Z3D6-F1
#
_entry.id   AF-X7Z3D6-F1
#
_cell.length_a   1.000
_cell.length_b   1.000
_cell.length_c   1.000
_cell.angle_alpha   90.00
_cell.angle_beta   90.00
_cell.angle_gamma   90.00
#
_symmetry.space_group_name_H-M   'P 1'
#
loop_
_entity.id
_entity.type
_entity.pdbx_description
1 polymer ?
#
loop_
_entity_poly.entity_id
_entity_poly.type
_entity_poly.pdbx_seq_one_letter_code
_entity_poly.pdbx_strand_id
1 'polypeptide(L)' 'MGEWSADADSLHTRPGACGRDYRVKASVLVEVTFCGFPESVPDIVMTNITAKVPG' A
#
# COMPACT_ATOMS: atom_id res chain seq x y z
N MET A 1 -4.61 -4.90 -18.10
CA MET A 1 -4.35 -5.22 -16.69
C MET A 1 -3.01 -4.60 -16.34
N GLY A 2 -2.92 -3.74 -15.33
CA GLY A 2 -1.67 -3.06 -14.94
C GLY A 2 -0.73 -4.00 -14.16
N GLU A 3 0.47 -3.51 -13.82
CA GLU A 3 1.40 -4.24 -12.96
C GLU A 3 0.81 -4.42 -11.57
N TRP A 4 1.03 -5.60 -10.99
CA TRP A 4 0.67 -5.90 -9.61
C TRP A 4 1.65 -6.92 -9.02
N SER A 5 1.86 -6.84 -7.72
CA SER A 5 2.61 -7.82 -6.92
C SER A 5 1.89 -8.03 -5.59
N ALA A 6 1.96 -9.25 -5.06
CA ALA A 6 1.31 -9.59 -3.80
C ALA A 6 2.22 -10.51 -2.97
N ASP A 7 2.24 -10.26 -1.66
CA ASP A 7 2.81 -11.15 -0.66
C ASP A 7 1.70 -11.70 0.26
N ALA A 8 2.07 -12.35 1.36
CA ALA A 8 1.11 -12.92 2.30
C ALA A 8 0.19 -11.86 2.95
N ASP A 9 0.70 -10.65 3.15
CA ASP A 9 0.02 -9.55 3.85
C ASP A 9 -0.04 -8.24 3.04
N SER A 10 0.50 -8.23 1.81
CA SER A 10 0.62 -7.03 0.99
C SER A 10 0.04 -7.23 -0.41
N LEU A 11 -0.47 -6.15 -1.01
CA LEU A 11 -0.81 -6.10 -2.43
C LEU A 11 -0.47 -4.71 -2.97
N HIS A 12 0.37 -4.67 -4.00
CA HIS A 12 0.72 -3.47 -4.73
C HIS A 12 0.07 -3.53 -6.11
N THR A 13 -0.62 -2.47 -6.51
CA THR A 13 -1.23 -2.35 -7.83
C THR A 13 -0.83 -1.05 -8.49
N ARG A 14 -0.56 -1.08 -9.80
CA ARG A 14 -0.18 0.07 -10.62
C ARG A 14 -1.07 0.16 -11.87
N PRO A 15 -2.38 0.44 -11.73
CA PRO A 15 -3.25 0.68 -12.88
C PRO A 15 -3.06 2.11 -13.42
N GLY A 16 -2.30 2.26 -14.50
CA GLY A 16 -2.17 3.54 -15.21
C GLY A 16 -1.33 4.56 -14.43
N ALA A 17 -1.86 5.76 -14.23
CA ALA A 17 -1.12 6.89 -13.65
C ALA A 17 -1.13 6.95 -12.10
N CYS A 18 -1.86 6.06 -11.46
CA CYS A 18 -2.00 6.00 -10.00
C CYS A 18 -1.66 4.60 -9.50
N GLY A 19 -1.04 4.54 -8.32
CA GLY A 19 -0.79 3.32 -7.60
C GLY A 19 -1.72 3.17 -6.41
N ARG A 20 -1.92 1.93 -5.99
CA ARG A 20 -2.66 1.60 -4.78
C ARG A 20 -2.03 0.41 -4.09
N ASP A 21 -1.71 0.61 -2.82
CA ASP A 21 -1.04 -0.35 -1.96
C ASP A 21 -1.94 -0.75 -0.81
N TYR A 22 -1.93 -2.04 -0.51
CA TYR A 22 -2.68 -2.66 0.55
C TYR A 22 -1.72 -3.36 1.51
N ARG A 23 -1.98 -3.23 2.81
CA ARG A 23 -1.31 -4.07 3.82
C ARG A 23 -2.29 -4.48 4.90
N VAL A 24 -2.25 -5.75 5.28
CA VAL A 24 -2.99 -6.28 6.42
C VAL A 24 -2.07 -6.27 7.64
N LYS A 25 -2.57 -5.78 8.77
CA LYS A 25 -1.92 -5.93 10.07
C LYS A 25 -2.98 -6.24 11.13
N ALA A 26 -2.82 -7.38 11.81
CA ALA A 26 -3.82 -7.94 12.72
C ALA A 26 -5.21 -8.06 12.03
N SER A 27 -6.21 -7.31 12.50
CA SER A 27 -7.56 -7.27 11.93
C SER A 27 -7.82 -6.06 11.02
N VAL A 28 -6.80 -5.25 10.72
CA VAL A 28 -6.92 -4.01 9.95
C VAL A 28 -6.33 -4.20 8.56
N LEU A 29 -7.12 -3.86 7.54
CA LEU A 29 -6.64 -3.66 6.16
C LEU A 29 -6.42 -2.17 5.92
N VAL A 30 -5.19 -1.78 5.60
CA VAL A 30 -4.83 -0.41 5.24
C VAL A 30 -4.75 -0.31 3.72
N GLU A 31 -5.37 0.71 3.13
CA GLU A 31 -5.25 1.06 1.72
C GLU A 31 -4.60 2.45 1.60
N VAL A 32 -3.57 2.56 0.77
CA VAL A 32 -2.95 3.83 0.38
C VAL A 32 -3.05 3.98 -1.13
N THR A 33 -3.78 5.00 -1.60
CA THR A 33 -3.86 5.36 -3.01
C THR A 33 -3.08 6.64 -3.28
N PHE A 34 -2.29 6.67 -4.36
CA PHE A 34 -1.44 7.81 -4.70
C PHE A 34 -1.36 8.04 -6.22
N CYS A 35 -1.19 9.29 -6.64
CA CYS A 35 -1.04 9.68 -8.05
C CYS A 35 0.04 10.77 -8.16
N GLY A 36 1.00 10.62 -9.06
CA GLY A 36 2.02 11.65 -9.32
C GLY A 36 3.13 11.78 -8.25
N PHE A 37 3.28 10.78 -7.38
CA PHE A 37 4.39 10.69 -6.41
C PHE A 37 5.31 9.51 -6.75
N PRO A 38 6.61 9.59 -6.40
CA PRO A 38 7.51 8.44 -6.44
C PRO A 38 7.00 7.31 -5.55
N GLU A 39 7.31 6.05 -5.92
CA GLU A 39 6.85 4.87 -5.18
C GLU A 39 7.35 4.78 -3.73
N SER A 40 8.42 5.49 -3.37
CA SER A 40 8.89 5.54 -1.98
C SER A 40 7.95 6.29 -1.04
N VAL A 41 7.14 7.23 -1.55
CA VAL A 41 6.22 8.03 -0.73
C VAL A 41 5.08 7.19 -0.14
N PRO A 42 4.31 6.40 -0.93
CA PRO A 42 3.26 5.54 -0.38
C PRO A 42 3.80 4.49 0.59
N ASP A 43 5.03 3.98 0.39
CA ASP A 43 5.68 3.06 1.35
C ASP A 43 5.90 3.71 2.72
N ILE A 44 6.36 4.96 2.74
CA ILE A 44 6.55 5.74 3.98
C ILE A 44 5.19 5.99 4.65
N VAL A 45 4.15 6.34 3.87
CA VAL A 45 2.79 6.57 4.39
C VAL A 45 2.23 5.28 5.00
N MET A 46 2.30 4.17 4.28
CA MET A 46 1.87 2.85 4.73
C MET A 46 2.59 2.45 6.03
N THR A 47 3.91 2.63 6.09
CA THR A 47 4.73 2.35 7.28
C THR A 47 4.26 3.18 8.48
N ASN A 48 4.02 4.47 8.30
CA ASN A 48 3.56 5.35 9.39
C ASN A 48 2.15 4.99 9.89
N ILE A 49 1.23 4.65 8.99
CA ILE A 49 -0.13 4.21 9.36
C ILE A 49 -0.06 2.89 10.15
N THR A 50 0.63 1.89 9.59
CA THR A 50 0.73 0.55 10.21
C THR A 50 1.51 0.55 11.52
N ALA A 51 2.40 1.52 11.75
CA ALA A 51 3.05 1.75 13.05
C ALA A 51 2.07 2.16 14.16
N LYS A 52 0.89 2.69 13.80
CA LYS A 52 -0.18 3.07 14.76
C LYS A 52 -1.22 1.97 14.97
N VAL A 53 -1.16 0.88 14.21
CA VAL A 53 -2.03 -0.29 14.39
C VAL A 53 -1.38 -1.25 15.39
N PRO A 54 -2.01 -1.53 16.54
CA PRO A 54 -1.54 -2.53 17.48
C PRO A 54 -1.76 -3.96 16.95
N GLY A 55 -0.93 -4.89 17.42
CA GLY A 55 -0.98 -6.30 17.02
C GLY A 55 0.30 -6.78 16.37
#